data_AF-A0A820T7H1-F1
#
_entry.id   AF-A0A820T7H1-F1
#
_cell.length_a   1.000
_cell.length_b   1.000
_cell.length_c   1.000
_cell.angle_alpha   90.00
_cell.angle_beta   90.00
_cell.angle_gamma   90.00
#
_symmetry.space_group_name_H-M   'P 1'
#
loop_
_entity.id
_entity.type
_entity.pdbx_description
1 polymer ?
#
loop_
_entity_poly.entity_id
_entity_poly.type
_entity_poly.pdbx_seq_one_letter_code
_entity_poly.pdbx_strand_id
1 'polypeptide(L)'
;MPKSVLNCTLTSSQGKSTFDPIKKILVWNIGQIETKTQNSAHLPTIRGNIVLVAGQPIPESNPVLNVSFKINQLAISGIRVQRVDMDGEIYKPFKGVKYITTVKKGRFQIRT
;
A
#
# COMPACT_ATOMS: atom_id res chain seq x y z
N MET A 1 -6.76 5.83 13.44
CA MET A 1 -8.03 5.30 13.99
C MET A 1 -8.63 6.34 14.93
N PRO A 2 -9.96 6.36 15.10
CA PRO A 2 -10.61 7.24 16.07
C PRO A 2 -10.07 7.06 17.49
N LYS A 3 -10.10 8.12 18.30
CA LYS A 3 -9.58 8.10 19.67
C LYS A 3 -10.32 7.10 20.57
N SER A 4 -11.60 6.84 20.27
CA SER A 4 -12.46 5.90 21.00
C SER A 4 -12.09 4.43 20.78
N VAL A 5 -11.20 4.10 19.84
CA VAL A 5 -10.77 2.71 19.61
C VAL A 5 -9.82 2.26 20.72
N LEU A 6 -10.21 1.23 21.47
CA LEU A 6 -9.41 0.60 22.51
C LEU A 6 -8.46 -0.45 21.92
N ASN A 7 -9.00 -1.40 21.15
CA ASN A 7 -8.24 -2.48 20.53
C ASN A 7 -8.89 -2.94 19.22
N CYS A 8 -8.13 -3.67 18.40
CA CYS A 8 -8.60 -4.25 17.14
C CYS A 8 -8.28 -5.75 17.10
N THR A 9 -9.29 -6.60 16.99
CA THR A 9 -9.12 -8.04 16.77
C THR A 9 -9.29 -8.32 15.28
N LEU A 10 -8.18 -8.47 14.56
CA LEU A 10 -8.15 -8.53 13.10
C LEU A 10 -7.55 -9.84 12.60
N THR A 11 -8.19 -10.41 11.59
CA THR A 11 -7.75 -11.57 10.83
C THR A 11 -7.40 -11.11 9.42
N SER A 12 -6.10 -11.14 9.08
CA SER A 12 -5.60 -10.84 7.74
C SER A 12 -5.40 -12.13 6.95
N SER A 13 -5.92 -12.19 5.71
CA SER A 13 -5.72 -13.35 4.83
C SER A 13 -4.29 -13.47 4.31
N GLN A 14 -3.58 -12.35 4.22
CA GLN A 14 -2.17 -12.29 3.83
C GLN A 14 -1.44 -11.24 4.67
N GLY A 15 -0.18 -11.52 5.00
CA GLY A 15 0.67 -10.59 5.72
C GLY A 15 0.36 -10.51 7.21
N LYS A 16 0.83 -9.44 7.86
CA LYS A 16 0.67 -9.23 9.31
C LYS A 16 0.03 -7.88 9.60
N SER A 17 -0.93 -7.86 10.52
CA SER A 17 -1.53 -6.64 11.03
C SER A 17 -1.05 -6.35 12.45
N THR A 18 -0.78 -5.08 12.75
CA THR A 18 -0.32 -4.60 14.05
C THR A 18 -1.05 -3.32 14.39
N PHE A 19 -1.57 -3.23 15.61
CA PHE A 19 -2.25 -2.05 16.10
C PHE A 19 -1.46 -1.44 17.26
N ASP A 20 -1.13 -0.15 17.14
CA ASP A 20 -0.54 0.64 18.21
C ASP A 20 -1.68 1.36 18.97
N PRO A 21 -2.00 0.94 20.21
CA PRO A 21 -3.09 1.54 20.98
C PRO A 21 -2.79 2.95 21.50
N ILE A 22 -1.52 3.37 21.51
CA ILE A 22 -1.10 4.72 21.94
C ILE A 22 -1.23 5.66 20.74
N LYS A 23 -0.63 5.32 19.60
CA LYS A 23 -0.68 6.15 18.39
C LYS A 23 -2.03 6.04 17.65
N LYS A 24 -2.86 5.06 17.99
CA LYS A 24 -4.11 4.71 17.29
C LYS A 24 -3.87 4.45 15.80
N ILE A 25 -2.75 3.83 15.47
CA ILE A 25 -2.36 3.48 14.09
C ILE A 25 -2.49 1.96 13.93
N LEU A 26 -3.31 1.56 12.96
CA LEU A 26 -3.33 0.20 12.45
C LEU A 26 -2.41 0.14 11.23
N VAL A 27 -1.45 -0.79 11.26
CA VAL A 27 -0.55 -1.07 10.13
C VAL A 27 -0.78 -2.50 9.67
N TRP A 28 -1.11 -2.66 8.40
CA TRP A 28 -1.21 -3.96 7.74
C TRP A 28 -0.12 -4.09 6.68
N ASN A 29 0.83 -4.98 6.93
CA ASN A 29 1.93 -5.29 6.02
C ASN A 29 1.58 -6.52 5.20
N ILE A 30 1.11 -6.30 3.97
CA ILE A 30 0.69 -7.37 3.03
C ILE A 30 1.89 -8.10 2.43
N GLY A 31 2.96 -7.36 2.10
CA GLY A 31 4.11 -7.88 1.36
C GLY A 31 3.91 -7.76 -0.15
N GLN A 32 4.03 -8.87 -0.87
CA GLN A 32 3.91 -8.92 -2.34
C GLN A 32 2.53 -9.43 -2.77
N ILE A 33 1.92 -8.73 -3.72
CA ILE A 33 0.66 -9.13 -4.36
C ILE A 33 0.98 -9.58 -5.77
N GLU A 34 0.62 -10.81 -6.12
CA GLU A 34 0.74 -11.33 -7.47
C GLU A 34 -0.52 -11.00 -8.26
N THR A 35 -0.36 -10.26 -9.37
CA THR A 35 -1.48 -9.82 -10.21
C THR A 35 -1.93 -10.85 -11.25
N LYS A 36 -1.25 -12.00 -11.34
CA LYS A 36 -1.45 -12.98 -12.43
C LYS A 36 -2.65 -13.90 -12.23
N THR A 37 -3.13 -14.06 -11.01
CA THR A 37 -4.33 -14.84 -10.71
C THR A 37 -5.55 -13.94 -10.82
N GLN A 38 -6.10 -13.83 -12.04
CA GLN A 38 -7.39 -13.19 -12.32
C GLN A 38 -8.59 -13.89 -11.65
N ASN A 39 -8.36 -14.97 -10.92
CA ASN A 39 -9.37 -15.56 -10.06
C ASN A 39 -9.42 -14.75 -8.78
N SER A 40 -10.56 -14.12 -8.51
CA SER A 40 -10.92 -13.32 -7.33
C SER A 40 -10.53 -13.90 -5.94
N ALA A 41 -9.99 -15.12 -5.88
CA ALA A 41 -9.70 -15.88 -4.68
C ALA A 41 -8.41 -15.48 -3.93
N HIS A 42 -7.49 -14.71 -4.53
CA HIS A 42 -6.20 -14.37 -3.89
C HIS A 42 -5.98 -12.86 -3.70
N LEU A 43 -7.07 -12.11 -3.47
CA LEU A 43 -6.96 -10.72 -3.04
C LEU A 43 -6.65 -10.69 -1.53
N PRO A 44 -5.66 -9.91 -1.08
CA PRO A 44 -5.43 -9.69 0.33
C PRO A 44 -6.68 -9.06 0.95
N THR A 45 -7.16 -9.62 2.05
CA THR A 45 -8.26 -9.07 2.84
C THR A 45 -7.87 -9.00 4.30
N ILE A 46 -8.44 -8.03 5.01
CA ILE A 46 -8.36 -7.93 6.46
C ILE A 46 -9.77 -7.72 6.99
N ARG A 47 -10.18 -8.58 7.92
CA ARG A 47 -11.52 -8.55 8.53
C ARG A 47 -11.39 -8.69 10.04
N GLY A 48 -12.34 -8.15 10.78
CA GLY A 48 -12.34 -8.32 12.22
C GLY A 48 -13.17 -7.26 12.92
N ASN A 49 -13.04 -7.23 14.25
CA ASN A 49 -13.82 -6.36 15.12
C ASN A 49 -12.94 -5.30 15.76
N ILE A 50 -13.48 -4.08 15.84
CA ILE A 50 -12.85 -2.95 16.51
C ILE A 50 -13.59 -2.75 17.84
N VAL A 51 -12.85 -2.81 18.94
CA VAL A 51 -13.40 -2.61 20.29
C VAL A 51 -13.28 -1.13 20.64
N LEU A 52 -14.41 -0.50 20.95
CA LEU A 52 -14.48 0.88 21.42
C LEU A 52 -14.43 0.93 22.95
N VAL A 53 -14.00 2.07 23.49
CA VAL A 53 -14.12 2.36 24.92
C VAL A 53 -15.60 2.42 25.30
N ALA A 54 -16.00 1.75 26.38
CA ALA A 54 -17.37 1.72 26.85
C ALA A 54 -17.90 3.15 27.12
N GLY A 55 -19.12 3.43 26.67
CA GLY A 55 -19.77 4.74 26.85
C GLY A 55 -19.31 5.84 25.88
N GLN A 56 -18.41 5.55 24.93
CA GLN A 56 -18.08 6.49 23.85
C GLN A 56 -19.04 6.31 22.66
N PRO A 57 -19.42 7.41 21.98
CA PRO A 57 -20.22 7.33 20.77
C PRO A 57 -19.47 6.59 19.66
N ILE A 58 -20.24 5.93 18.79
CA ILE A 58 -19.72 5.34 17.56
C ILE A 58 -19.08 6.49 16.75
N PRO A 59 -17.83 6.35 16.27
CA PRO A 59 -17.19 7.38 15.46
C PRO A 59 -18.06 7.77 14.25
N GLU A 60 -18.28 9.06 14.05
CA GLU A 60 -19.11 9.58 12.94
C GLU A 60 -18.51 9.35 11.54
N SER A 61 -17.21 9.07 11.47
CA SER A 61 -16.50 8.89 10.20
C SER A 61 -15.57 7.70 10.24
N ASN A 62 -15.55 6.96 9.12
CA ASN A 62 -14.62 5.87 8.90
C ASN A 62 -13.17 6.42 8.83
N PRO A 63 -12.19 5.68 9.37
CA PRO A 63 -10.79 6.09 9.29
C PRO A 63 -10.30 6.11 7.82
N VAL A 64 -9.54 7.14 7.46
CA VAL A 64 -8.89 7.20 6.15
C VAL A 64 -7.80 6.13 6.04
N LEU A 65 -7.84 5.36 4.95
CA LEU A 65 -6.86 4.33 4.66
C LEU A 65 -5.69 4.95 3.88
N ASN A 66 -4.49 4.91 4.44
CA ASN A 66 -3.28 5.37 3.76
C ASN A 66 -2.52 4.16 3.19
N VAL A 67 -2.25 4.18 1.88
CA VAL A 67 -1.61 3.06 1.19
C VAL A 67 -0.21 3.46 0.73
N SER A 68 0.74 2.54 0.87
CA SER A 68 2.09 2.65 0.31
C SER A 68 2.43 1.38 -0.43
N PHE A 69 2.88 1.51 -1.69
CA PHE A 69 3.21 0.36 -2.53
C PHE A 69 4.33 0.69 -3.51
N LYS A 70 4.96 -0.36 -4.05
CA LYS A 70 5.98 -0.30 -5.08
C LYS A 70 5.63 -1.28 -6.18
N ILE A 71 5.53 -0.80 -7.41
CA ILE A 71 5.31 -1.63 -8.61
C ILE A 71 6.59 -1.61 -9.43
N ASN A 72 7.15 -2.78 -9.66
CA ASN A 72 8.32 -2.95 -10.52
C ASN A 72 7.89 -3.01 -11.99
N GLN A 73 8.78 -2.56 -12.89
CA GLN A 73 8.59 -2.62 -14.35
C GLN A 73 7.35 -1.87 -14.86
N LEU A 74 6.88 -0.87 -14.11
CA LEU A 74 5.71 -0.06 -14.49
C LEU A 74 5.96 1.42 -14.25
N ALA A 75 5.64 2.24 -15.25
CA ALA A 75 5.52 3.68 -15.14
C ALA A 75 4.04 4.07 -15.32
N ILE A 76 3.37 4.46 -14.23
CA ILE A 76 1.93 4.75 -14.27
C ILE A 76 1.58 6.00 -15.10
N SER A 77 2.54 6.89 -15.31
CA SER A 77 2.40 8.04 -16.21
C SER A 77 2.37 7.66 -17.68
N GLY A 78 2.67 6.40 -18.03
CA GLY A 78 2.80 5.93 -19.41
C GLY A 78 4.11 6.35 -20.09
N ILE A 79 5.02 7.03 -19.38
CA ILE A 79 6.29 7.48 -19.97
C ILE A 79 7.13 6.28 -20.41
N ARG A 80 7.68 6.36 -21.62
CA ARG A 80 8.55 5.34 -22.20
C ARG A 80 9.75 6.03 -22.84
N VAL A 81 10.94 5.62 -22.42
CA VAL A 81 12.19 5.99 -23.08
C VAL A 81 12.23 5.32 -24.46
N GLN A 82 12.31 6.11 -25.51
CA GLN A 82 12.37 5.62 -26.89
C GLN A 82 13.81 5.32 -27.32
N ARG A 83 14.73 6.25 -27.08
CA ARG A 83 16.14 6.13 -27.46
C ARG A 83 17.03 6.83 -26.44
N VAL A 84 18.21 6.26 -26.23
CA VAL A 84 19.31 6.88 -25.46
C VAL A 84 20.52 6.88 -26.38
N ASP A 85 20.97 8.07 -26.75
CA ASP A 85 22.13 8.29 -27.62
C ASP A 85 23.34 8.69 -26.78
N MET A 86 24.53 8.31 -27.27
CA MET A 86 25.80 8.68 -26.66
C MET A 86 26.72 9.12 -27.78
N ASP A 87 27.13 10.39 -27.72
CA ASP A 87 28.02 11.02 -28.70
C ASP A 87 29.37 11.32 -28.04
N GLY A 88 30.43 11.36 -28.84
CA GLY A 88 31.78 11.75 -28.38
C GLY A 88 32.65 10.61 -27.84
N GLU A 89 32.16 9.38 -27.84
CA GLU A 89 32.89 8.20 -27.33
C GLU A 89 32.85 7.04 -28.34
N ILE A 90 33.95 6.28 -28.45
CA ILE A 90 34.13 5.22 -29.48
C ILE A 90 33.55 3.88 -29.00
N TYR A 91 33.42 3.67 -27.69
CA TYR A 91 32.95 2.41 -27.13
C TYR A 91 31.41 2.29 -27.17
N LYS A 92 30.91 1.05 -27.12
CA LYS A 92 29.47 0.75 -27.11
C LYS A 92 28.99 0.39 -25.69
N PRO A 93 28.37 1.31 -24.94
CA PRO A 93 27.90 1.02 -23.60
C PRO A 93 26.66 0.15 -23.61
N PHE A 94 26.45 -0.57 -22.51
CA PHE A 94 25.15 -1.16 -22.21
C PHE A 94 24.17 -0.06 -21.80
N LYS A 95 23.00 -0.01 -22.45
CA LYS A 95 21.93 0.96 -22.18
C LYS A 95 20.72 0.22 -21.65
N GLY A 96 20.38 0.43 -20.38
CA GLY A 96 19.27 -0.20 -19.70
C GLY A 96 18.31 0.82 -19.10
N VAL A 97 17.02 0.50 -19.09
CA VAL A 97 15.99 1.33 -18.45
C VAL A 97 15.18 0.47 -17.50
N LYS A 98 14.91 1.00 -16.30
CA LYS A 98 14.05 0.36 -15.31
C LYS A 98 12.96 1.33 -14.87
N TYR A 99 11.72 0.92 -15.03
CA TYR A 99 10.56 1.66 -14.55
C TYR A 99 10.15 1.16 -13.17
N ILE A 100 9.92 2.09 -12.25
CA ILE A 100 9.44 1.78 -10.90
C ILE A 100 8.43 2.85 -10.52
N THR A 101 7.22 2.42 -10.17
CA THR A 101 6.22 3.31 -9.56
C THR A 101 6.24 3.09 -8.06
N THR A 102 6.48 4.14 -7.29
CA THR A 102 6.43 4.07 -5.82
C THR A 102 5.48 5.11 -5.27
N VAL A 103 4.65 4.68 -4.33
CA VAL A 103 3.78 5.57 -3.56
C VAL A 103 4.28 5.57 -2.13
N LYS A 104 4.76 6.74 -1.70
CA LYS A 104 5.22 6.95 -0.31
C LYS A 104 4.02 7.04 0.63
N LYS A 105 4.24 6.62 1.87
CA LYS A 105 3.25 6.66 2.95
C LYS A 105 2.59 8.04 3.03
N GLY A 106 1.26 8.07 3.08
CA GLY A 106 0.46 9.28 3.31
C GLY A 106 0.09 10.07 2.06
N ARG A 107 0.61 9.72 0.87
CA ARG A 107 0.28 10.43 -0.39
C ARG A 107 -0.85 9.79 -1.19
N PHE A 108 -1.27 8.59 -0.81
CA PHE A 108 -2.40 7.89 -1.42
C PHE A 108 -3.37 7.49 -0.33
N GLN A 109 -4.57 8.03 -0.42
CA GLN A 109 -5.62 7.91 0.59
C GLN A 109 -6.89 7.37 -0.05
N ILE A 110 -7.49 6.40 0.61
CA ILE A 110 -8.81 5.88 0.28
C ILE A 110 -9.74 6.29 1.42
N ARG A 111 -10.85 6.94 1.07
CA ARG A 111 -11.91 7.34 1.99
C ARG A 111 -13.10 6.41 1.76
N THR A 112 -13.71 5.95 2.85
CA THR A 112 -14.80 4.97 2.87
C THR A 112 -15.99 5.50 3.64
#